data_AF-A0A4R5N7Q4-F1
#
_entry.id   AF-A0A4R5N7Q4-F1
#
_cell.length_a   1.000
_cell.length_b   1.000
_cell.length_c   1.000
_cell.angle_alpha   90.00
_cell.angle_beta   90.00
_cell.angle_gamma   90.00
#
_symmetry.space_group_name_H-M   'P 1'
#
loop_
_entity.id
_entity.type
_entity.pdbx_description
1 polymer ?
#
loop_
_entity_poly.entity_id
_entity_poly.type
_entity_poly.pdbx_seq_one_letter_code
_entity_poly.pdbx_strand_id
1 'polypeptide(L)'
;MKRNQAYTLINTVIILGMLATIFGLQNLLFQAQLKAQNNLIAIKRLEIIQLKSSCYYNKTHRQQFMMNGCQISVEGHDIIIENAQNKKVVRELITK
;
A
#
# COMPACT_ATOMS: atom_id res chain seq x y z
N MET A 1 -37.97 -40.12 18.61
CA MET A 1 -37.35 -39.61 17.35
C MET A 1 -37.30 -38.08 17.26
N LYS A 2 -38.37 -37.31 17.57
CA LYS A 2 -38.38 -35.84 17.44
C LYS A 2 -37.36 -35.06 18.30
N ARG A 3 -37.00 -35.54 19.51
CA ARG A 3 -35.98 -34.90 20.37
C ARG A 3 -34.59 -34.89 19.74
N ASN A 4 -34.13 -36.02 19.17
CA ASN A 4 -32.79 -36.10 18.57
C ASN A 4 -32.64 -35.19 17.36
N GLN A 5 -33.67 -35.07 16.51
CA GLN A 5 -33.65 -34.14 15.39
C GLN A 5 -33.55 -32.68 15.83
N ALA A 6 -34.24 -32.30 16.92
CA ALA A 6 -34.14 -30.95 17.47
C ALA A 6 -32.73 -30.64 18.01
N TYR A 7 -32.09 -31.58 18.71
CA TYR A 7 -30.71 -31.41 19.18
C TYR A 7 -29.70 -31.31 18.04
N THR A 8 -29.86 -32.12 16.99
CA THR A 8 -29.00 -32.04 15.79
C THR A 8 -29.15 -30.69 15.10
N LEU A 9 -30.38 -30.18 14.99
CA LEU A 9 -30.67 -28.91 14.33
C LEU A 9 -30.08 -27.71 15.10
N ILE A 10 -30.24 -27.70 16.43
CA ILE A 10 -29.65 -26.66 17.30
C ILE A 10 -28.12 -26.65 17.18
N ASN A 11 -27.47 -27.81 17.25
CA ASN A 11 -26.02 -27.90 17.14
C ASN A 11 -25.52 -27.40 15.76
N THR A 12 -26.24 -27.76 14.70
CA THR A 12 -25.90 -27.32 13.34
C THR A 12 -26.01 -25.80 13.19
N VAL A 13 -27.05 -25.19 13.76
CA VAL A 13 -27.23 -23.73 13.75
C VAL A 13 -26.12 -23.01 14.53
N ILE A 14 -25.71 -23.56 15.68
CA ILE A 14 -24.60 -23.01 16.46
C ILE A 14 -23.30 -23.04 15.66
N ILE A 15 -23.00 -24.17 15.01
CA ILE A 15 -21.79 -24.32 14.18
C ILE A 15 -21.83 -23.36 12.99
N LEU A 16 -22.97 -23.25 12.30
CA LEU A 16 -23.13 -22.31 11.18
C LEU A 16 -22.97 -20.85 11.62
N GLY A 17 -23.54 -20.47 12.77
CA GLY A 17 -23.39 -19.13 13.33
C GLY A 17 -21.93 -18.81 13.69
N MET A 18 -21.22 -19.78 14.26
CA MET A 18 -19.80 -19.64 14.57
C MET A 18 -18.95 -19.47 13.31
N LEU A 19 -19.19 -20.29 12.29
CA LEU A 19 -18.52 -20.19 11.00
C LEU A 19 -18.80 -18.85 10.32
N ALA A 20 -20.06 -18.41 10.28
CA ALA A 20 -20.43 -17.12 9.69
C ALA A 20 -19.71 -15.94 10.38
N THR A 21 -19.58 -16.00 11.69
CA THR A 21 -18.84 -15.00 12.48
C THR A 21 -17.35 -15.01 12.12
N ILE A 22 -16.73 -16.19 12.07
CA ILE A 22 -15.31 -16.36 11.69
C ILE A 22 -15.06 -15.82 10.28
N PHE A 23 -15.92 -16.16 9.31
CA PHE A 23 -15.79 -15.64 7.94
C PHE A 23 -15.92 -14.12 7.87
N GLY A 24 -16.82 -13.53 8.65
CA GLY A 24 -16.95 -12.07 8.78
C GLY A 24 -15.66 -11.41 9.30
N LEU A 25 -15.08 -11.97 10.37
CA LEU A 25 -13.82 -11.50 10.94
C LEU A 25 -12.64 -11.63 9.98
N GLN A 26 -12.53 -12.76 9.27
CA GLN A 26 -11.47 -12.97 8.27
C GLN A 26 -11.56 -11.95 7.13
N ASN A 27 -12.77 -11.64 6.66
CA ASN A 27 -12.96 -10.63 5.61
C ASN A 27 -12.51 -9.23 6.05
N LEU A 28 -12.83 -8.83 7.28
CA LEU A 28 -12.39 -7.53 7.81
C LEU A 28 -10.86 -7.46 7.94
N LEU A 29 -10.24 -8.52 8.47
CA LEU A 29 -8.78 -8.63 8.59
C LEU A 29 -8.10 -8.59 7.21
N PHE A 30 -8.64 -9.31 6.23
CA PHE A 30 -8.11 -9.33 4.87
C PHE A 30 -8.19 -7.94 4.21
N GLN A 31 -9.31 -7.23 4.35
CA GLN A 31 -9.43 -5.86 3.84
C GLN A 31 -8.44 -4.90 4.50
N ALA A 32 -8.27 -4.99 5.82
CA ALA A 32 -7.28 -4.18 6.54
C ALA A 32 -5.85 -4.47 6.05
N GLN A 33 -5.53 -5.75 5.83
CA GLN A 33 -4.24 -6.17 5.32
C GLN A 33 -4.00 -5.69 3.88
N LEU A 34 -5.00 -5.76 3.00
CA LEU A 34 -4.93 -5.22 1.64
C LEU A 34 -4.68 -3.71 1.65
N LYS A 35 -5.36 -2.97 2.52
CA LYS A 35 -5.16 -1.52 2.67
C LYS A 35 -3.75 -1.19 3.14
N ALA A 36 -3.24 -1.93 4.13
CA ALA A 36 -1.87 -1.78 4.60
C ALA A 36 -0.85 -2.10 3.50
N GLN A 37 -1.03 -3.18 2.74
CA GLN A 37 -0.15 -3.54 1.63
C GLN A 37 -0.18 -2.48 0.52
N ASN A 38 -1.34 -1.95 0.15
CA ASN A 38 -1.43 -0.89 -0.85
C ASN A 38 -0.68 0.38 -0.42
N ASN A 39 -0.79 0.74 0.87
CA ASN A 39 -0.01 1.86 1.42
C ASN A 39 1.49 1.59 1.36
N LEU A 40 1.93 0.37 1.73
CA LEU A 40 3.34 -0.03 1.64
C LEU A 40 3.86 -0.04 0.19
N ILE A 41 3.06 -0.51 -0.77
CA ILE A 41 3.40 -0.50 -2.20
C ILE A 41 3.56 0.93 -2.69
N ALA A 42 2.65 1.84 -2.31
CA ALA A 42 2.75 3.25 -2.67
C ALA A 42 4.01 3.91 -2.10
N ILE A 43 4.33 3.64 -0.82
CA ILE A 43 5.55 4.14 -0.17
C ILE A 43 6.79 3.57 -0.86
N LYS A 44 6.88 2.26 -1.08
CA LYS A 44 8.02 1.62 -1.75
C LYS A 44 8.24 2.17 -3.17
N ARG A 45 7.18 2.44 -3.92
CA ARG A 45 7.30 3.06 -5.25
C ARG A 45 7.95 4.44 -5.16
N LEU A 46 7.58 5.26 -4.18
CA LEU A 46 8.20 6.56 -3.96
C LEU A 46 9.66 6.44 -3.53
N GLU A 47 10.00 5.51 -2.63
CA GLU A 47 11.39 5.26 -2.22
C GLU A 47 12.28 4.84 -3.39
N ILE A 48 11.78 3.97 -4.29
CA ILE A 48 12.51 3.57 -5.49
C ILE A 48 12.75 4.78 -6.41
N ILE A 49 11.76 5.66 -6.57
CA ILE A 49 11.90 6.88 -7.38
C ILE A 49 12.91 7.82 -6.74
N GLN A 50 12.85 8.03 -5.42
CA GLN A 50 13.79 8.86 -4.66
C GLN A 50 15.23 8.34 -4.76
N LEU A 51 15.44 7.03 -4.63
CA LEU A 51 16.77 6.43 -4.72
C LEU A 51 17.34 6.49 -6.15
N LYS A 52 16.49 6.23 -7.16
CA LYS A 52 16.90 6.35 -8.56
C LYS A 52 17.22 7.79 -8.96
N SER A 53 16.43 8.75 -8.47
CA SER A 53 16.64 10.18 -8.78
C SER A 53 17.88 10.71 -8.08
N SER A 54 18.12 10.34 -6.82
CA SER A 54 19.34 10.66 -6.08
C SER A 54 20.58 10.09 -6.80
N CYS A 55 20.54 8.82 -7.21
CA CYS A 55 21.63 8.19 -7.96
C CYS A 55 21.87 8.83 -9.34
N TYR A 56 20.80 9.20 -10.04
CA TYR A 56 20.90 9.87 -11.33
C TYR A 56 21.47 11.29 -11.21
N TYR A 57 21.03 12.04 -10.19
CA TYR A 57 21.57 13.36 -9.87
C TYR A 57 23.07 13.28 -9.57
N ASN A 58 23.51 12.36 -8.71
CA ASN A 58 24.93 12.19 -8.40
C ASN A 58 25.79 11.88 -9.65
N LYS A 59 25.26 11.09 -10.60
CA LYS A 59 25.98 10.76 -11.83
C LYS A 59 26.02 11.87 -12.87
N THR A 60 24.96 12.65 -12.99
CA THR A 60 24.77 13.57 -14.14
C THR A 60 24.78 15.05 -13.74
N HIS A 61 24.65 15.35 -12.45
CA HIS A 61 24.51 16.69 -11.88
C HIS A 61 23.33 17.49 -12.48
N ARG A 62 22.38 16.82 -13.15
CA ARG A 62 21.21 17.46 -13.76
C ARG A 62 20.13 17.69 -12.72
N GLN A 63 19.82 18.96 -12.50
CA GLN A 63 18.81 19.38 -11.53
C GLN A 63 17.36 19.13 -12.00
N GLN A 64 17.11 18.99 -13.30
CA GLN A 64 15.77 18.74 -13.83
C GLN A 64 15.81 17.60 -14.85
N PHE A 65 14.97 16.59 -14.66
CA PHE A 65 14.86 15.46 -15.58
C PHE A 65 13.52 14.74 -15.45
N MET A 66 13.13 14.03 -16.49
CA MET A 66 11.92 13.21 -16.48
C MET A 66 12.29 11.75 -16.16
N MET A 67 11.65 11.14 -15.17
CA MET A 67 11.88 9.73 -14.81
C MET A 67 10.56 9.05 -14.45
N ASN A 68 10.29 7.88 -15.05
CA ASN A 68 9.05 7.12 -14.87
C ASN A 68 7.76 7.95 -15.11
N GLY A 69 7.77 8.87 -16.08
CA GLY A 69 6.61 9.72 -16.37
C GLY A 69 6.33 10.82 -15.35
N CYS A 70 7.23 11.04 -14.39
CA CYS A 70 7.21 12.16 -13.45
C CYS A 70 8.31 13.16 -13.81
N GLN A 71 8.01 14.45 -13.71
CA GLN A 71 9.00 15.51 -13.76
C GLN A 71 9.67 15.59 -12.39
N ILE A 72 10.99 15.47 -12.36
CA ILE A 72 11.79 15.50 -11.14
C ILE A 72 12.66 16.74 -11.18
N SER A 73 12.50 17.59 -10.16
CA SER A 73 13.32 18.77 -9.94
C SER A 73 14.08 18.61 -8.62
N VAL A 74 15.39 18.78 -8.66
CA VAL A 74 16.27 18.76 -7.52
C VAL A 74 16.59 20.21 -7.14
N GLU A 75 16.09 20.66 -6.00
CA GLU A 75 16.32 21.99 -5.45
C GLU A 75 17.13 21.86 -4.16
N GLY A 76 18.45 22.07 -4.25
CA GLY A 76 19.34 21.95 -3.10
C GLY A 76 19.43 20.51 -2.56
N HIS A 77 18.83 20.28 -1.39
CA HIS A 77 18.76 18.96 -0.73
C HIS A 77 17.40 18.26 -0.88
N ASP A 78 16.48 18.85 -1.66
CA ASP A 78 15.13 18.32 -1.84
C ASP A 78 14.90 17.86 -3.28
N ILE A 79 14.17 16.75 -3.41
CA ILE A 79 13.66 16.17 -4.65
C ILE A 79 12.17 16.45 -4.70
N ILE A 80 11.79 17.33 -5.63
CA ILE A 80 10.40 17.63 -5.97
C ILE A 80 10.00 16.66 -7.09
N ILE A 81 9.12 15.72 -6.76
CA ILE A 81 8.55 14.78 -7.72
C ILE A 81 7.16 15.29 -8.11
N GLU A 82 7.03 15.73 -9.36
CA GLU A 82 5.78 16.13 -9.98
C GLU A 82 5.28 15.02 -10.90
N ASN A 83 4.16 14.39 -10.53
CA ASN A 83 3.50 13.41 -11.37
C ASN A 83 2.60 14.12 -12.41
N ALA A 84 2.27 13.47 -13.53
CA ALA A 84 1.39 13.96 -14.59
C ALA A 84 -0.02 14.42 -14.12
N GLN A 85 -0.39 14.12 -12.87
CA GLN A 85 -1.61 14.56 -12.20
C GLN A 85 -1.41 15.81 -11.32
N ASN A 86 -0.31 16.57 -11.48
CA ASN A 86 0.04 17.76 -10.68
C ASN A 86 0.17 17.54 -9.16
N LYS A 87 0.28 16.29 -8.70
CA LYS A 87 0.60 16.00 -7.30
C LYS A 87 2.09 16.21 -7.07
N LYS A 88 2.43 17.21 -6.26
CA LYS A 88 3.79 17.52 -5.83
C LYS A 88 4.11 16.73 -4.56
N VAL A 89 5.16 15.93 -4.59
CA VAL A 89 5.68 15.23 -3.42
C VAL A 89 7.13 15.66 -3.21
N VAL A 90 7.41 16.29 -2.07
CA VAL A 90 8.75 16.70 -1.67
C VAL A 90 9.39 15.59 -0.83
N ARG A 91 10.59 15.19 -1.20
CA ARG A 91 11.39 14.16 -0.51
C ARG A 91 12.84 14.60 -0.42
N GLU A 92 13.52 14.27 0.68
CA GLU A 92 14.94 14.60 0.84
C GLU A 92 15.83 13.82 -0.15
N LEU A 93 16.93 14.44 -0.56
CA LEU A 93 17.92 13.86 -1.44
C LEU A 93 18.86 12.96 -0.64
N ILE A 94 18.94 11.67 -1.00
CA ILE A 94 19.60 10.65 -0.17
C ILE A 94 21.13 10.68 -0.33
N THR A 95 21.65 11.16 -1.46
CA THR A 95 23.09 11.14 -1.76
C THR A 95 23.62 12.54 -2.06
N LYS A 96 24.52 13.03 -1.20
CA LYS A 96 25.29 14.27 -1.40
C LYS A 96 26.18 14.22 -2.64
#